data_AF-A0AAD1TIN2-F1
#
_entry.id   AF-A0AAD1TIN2-F1
#
_cell.length_a   1.000
_cell.length_b   1.000
_cell.length_c   1.000
_cell.angle_alpha   90.00
_cell.angle_beta   90.00
_cell.angle_gamma   90.00
#
_symmetry.space_group_name_H-M   'P 1'
#
loop_
_entity.id
_entity.type
_entity.pdbx_description
1 polymer ?
#
loop_
_entity_poly.entity_id
_entity_poly.type
_entity_poly.pdbx_seq_one_letter_code
_entity_poly.pdbx_strand_id
1 'polypeptide(L)'
;MQAHEMVEGLNQLPVPIRLTAHISPEQVQYLDVELMYSLYTKMTDRNTLLHASSAHPQSLIKSLPKAQYLRVMRNNSDETTKERQLAEMTQKFLQRGYQRLAPNINSKIGLPYHVP
;
A
#
# COMPACT_ATOMS: atom_id res chain seq x y z
N MET A 1 -23.09 -1.21 -40.27
CA MET A 1 -21.75 -1.73 -39.92
C MET A 1 -21.70 -1.78 -38.41
N GLN A 2 -21.86 -2.96 -37.82
CA GLN A 2 -21.84 -3.10 -36.36
C GLN A 2 -20.38 -2.91 -35.91
N ALA A 3 -20.12 -2.18 -34.83
CA ALA A 3 -18.75 -1.86 -34.41
C ALA A 3 -17.86 -3.10 -34.22
N HIS A 4 -18.48 -4.25 -33.91
CA HIS A 4 -17.82 -5.55 -33.82
C HIS A 4 -17.22 -6.02 -35.16
N GLU A 5 -17.95 -5.89 -36.26
CA GLU A 5 -17.49 -6.29 -37.59
C GLU A 5 -16.26 -5.48 -38.04
N MET A 6 -16.24 -4.19 -37.68
CA MET A 6 -15.11 -3.30 -37.97
C MET A 6 -13.86 -3.71 -37.19
N VAL A 7 -14.00 -4.03 -35.90
CA VAL A 7 -12.88 -4.42 -35.02
C VAL A 7 -12.28 -5.75 -35.46
N GLU A 8 -13.12 -6.73 -35.80
CA GLU A 8 -12.67 -8.02 -36.34
C GLU A 8 -11.91 -7.84 -37.66
N GLY A 9 -12.43 -7.01 -38.58
CA GLY A 9 -11.74 -6.71 -39.84
C GLY A 9 -10.36 -6.08 -39.63
N LEU A 10 -10.25 -5.15 -38.67
CA LEU A 10 -8.96 -4.51 -38.34
C LEU A 10 -7.97 -5.48 -37.68
N ASN A 11 -8.45 -6.44 -36.89
CA ASN A 11 -7.61 -7.47 -36.26
C ASN A 11 -7.09 -8.52 -37.23
N GLN A 12 -7.57 -8.58 -38.47
CA GLN A 12 -7.00 -9.45 -39.51
C GLN A 12 -5.79 -8.83 -40.23
N LEU A 13 -5.52 -7.54 -40.02
CA LEU A 13 -4.34 -6.90 -40.60
C LEU A 13 -3.05 -7.44 -39.93
N PRO A 14 -1.93 -7.56 -40.67
CA PRO A 14 -0.65 -8.04 -40.15
C PRO A 14 0.08 -6.93 -39.37
N VAL A 15 -0.63 -6.26 -38.45
CA VAL A 15 -0.10 -5.24 -37.55
C VAL A 15 -0.05 -5.80 -36.12
N PRO A 16 0.92 -5.40 -35.28
CA PRO A 16 1.11 -5.96 -33.94
C PRO A 16 0.04 -5.53 -32.92
N ILE A 17 -0.83 -4.58 -33.28
CA ILE A 17 -1.86 -4.04 -32.40
C ILE A 17 -3.15 -4.82 -32.59
N ARG A 18 -3.75 -5.27 -31.50
CA ARG A 18 -5.10 -5.86 -31.47
C ARG A 18 -6.06 -4.93 -30.76
N LEU A 19 -7.26 -4.82 -31.30
CA LEU A 19 -8.32 -3.95 -30.80
C LEU A 19 -9.41 -4.79 -30.13
N THR A 20 -9.93 -4.28 -29.02
CA THR A 20 -11.09 -4.84 -28.30
C THR A 20 -12.17 -3.78 -28.26
N ALA A 21 -13.42 -4.15 -28.51
CA ALA A 21 -14.56 -3.26 -28.37
C ALA A 21 -15.61 -3.87 -27.46
N HIS A 22 -16.18 -3.02 -26.61
CA HIS A 22 -17.27 -3.38 -25.71
C HIS A 22 -18.38 -2.34 -25.86
N ILE A 23 -19.59 -2.80 -26.19
CA ILE A 23 -20.77 -1.95 -26.28
C ILE A 23 -21.78 -2.50 -25.27
N SER A 24 -22.15 -1.68 -24.30
CA SER A 24 -23.22 -1.99 -23.36
C SER A 24 -24.05 -0.73 -23.11
N PRO A 25 -25.39 -0.83 -23.09
CA PRO A 25 -26.26 0.29 -22.72
C PRO A 25 -26.28 0.57 -21.21
N GLU A 26 -25.76 -0.36 -20.41
CA GLU A 26 -25.84 -0.34 -18.94
C GLU A 26 -24.48 -0.17 -18.27
N GLN A 27 -23.39 -0.36 -19.02
CA GLN A 27 -22.04 -0.44 -18.45
C GLN A 27 -21.01 0.27 -19.34
N VAL A 28 -20.08 0.97 -18.71
CA VAL A 28 -18.92 1.59 -19.36
C VAL A 28 -17.65 0.99 -18.75
N GLN A 29 -16.69 0.59 -19.57
CA GLN A 29 -15.36 0.24 -19.06
C GLN A 29 -14.63 1.51 -18.64
N TYR A 30 -14.09 1.50 -17.43
CA TYR A 30 -13.37 2.63 -16.86
C TYR A 30 -12.06 2.15 -16.24
N LEU A 31 -10.97 2.77 -16.71
CA LEU A 31 -9.61 2.72 -16.16
C LEU A 31 -8.83 1.39 -16.31
N ASP A 32 -8.01 1.29 -17.37
CA ASP A 32 -6.80 0.46 -17.43
C ASP A 32 -5.66 1.14 -16.62
N VAL A 33 -5.88 1.45 -15.34
CA VAL A 33 -4.92 2.25 -14.56
C VAL A 33 -4.36 1.47 -13.39
N GLU A 34 -3.03 1.38 -13.37
CA GLU A 34 -2.25 0.96 -12.23
C GLU A 34 -2.14 2.13 -11.24
N LEU A 35 -2.71 1.96 -10.04
CA LEU A 35 -2.65 2.96 -8.98
C LEU A 35 -1.42 2.75 -8.12
N MET A 36 -0.47 3.67 -8.19
CA MET A 36 0.63 3.76 -7.23
C MET A 36 0.21 4.62 -6.03
N TYR A 37 0.43 4.12 -4.83
CA TYR A 37 0.06 4.81 -3.59
C TYR A 37 1.14 4.64 -2.53
N SER A 38 1.29 5.66 -1.68
CA SER A 38 2.15 5.62 -0.50
C SER A 38 1.50 6.40 0.65
N LEU A 39 1.93 6.17 1.88
CA LEU A 39 1.48 7.03 2.98
C LEU A 39 2.12 8.41 2.86
N TYR A 40 1.30 9.44 2.66
CA TYR A 40 1.76 10.82 2.71
C TYR A 40 1.64 11.39 4.13
N THR A 41 2.66 12.14 4.57
CA THR A 41 2.67 12.91 5.82
C THR A 41 3.10 14.33 5.48
N LYS A 42 2.37 15.35 5.94
CA LYS A 42 2.76 16.75 5.72
C LYS A 42 4.00 17.07 6.54
N MET A 43 4.84 17.99 6.06
CA MET A 43 6.05 18.41 6.79
C MET A 43 5.76 18.99 8.18
N THR A 44 4.56 19.54 8.39
CA THR A 44 4.11 20.12 9.66
C THR A 44 3.42 19.11 10.59
N ASP A 45 3.16 17.89 10.12
CA ASP A 45 2.46 16.89 10.92
C ASP A 45 3.35 16.41 12.06
N ARG A 46 2.82 16.49 13.28
CA ARG A 46 3.48 15.95 14.47
C ARG A 46 3.32 14.43 14.52
N ASN A 47 4.18 13.78 15.29
CA ASN A 47 3.99 12.37 15.63
C ASN A 47 2.67 12.20 16.41
N THR A 48 1.62 11.63 15.81
CA THR A 48 0.29 11.49 16.41
C THR A 48 0.10 10.20 17.22
N LEU A 49 1.14 9.36 17.32
CA LEU A 49 1.06 8.11 18.07
C LEU A 49 0.89 8.39 19.57
N LEU A 50 0.10 7.53 20.24
CA LEU A 50 -0.05 7.55 21.68
C LEU A 50 1.30 7.29 22.36
N HIS A 51 1.50 7.84 23.56
CA HIS A 51 2.68 7.50 24.36
C HIS A 51 2.48 6.14 25.04
N ALA A 52 3.54 5.34 25.18
CA ALA A 52 3.46 4.02 25.82
C ALA A 52 3.00 4.07 27.29
N SER A 53 3.24 5.18 27.98
CA SER A 53 2.82 5.42 29.37
C SER A 53 1.54 6.26 29.51
N SER A 54 0.82 6.49 28.40
CA SER A 54 -0.45 7.21 28.46
C SER A 54 -1.52 6.38 29.19
N ALA A 55 -2.53 7.06 29.75
CA ALA A 55 -3.63 6.45 30.51
C ALA A 55 -4.69 5.79 29.60
N HIS A 56 -4.23 5.00 28.62
CA HIS A 56 -5.10 4.24 27.72
C HIS A 56 -5.06 2.74 28.04
N PRO A 57 -6.09 1.98 27.63
CA PRO A 57 -6.12 0.54 27.85
C PRO A 57 -4.86 -0.15 27.34
N GLN A 58 -4.30 -1.06 28.15
CA GLN A 58 -3.05 -1.76 27.81
C GLN A 58 -3.17 -2.58 26.51
N SER A 59 -4.37 -3.08 26.20
CA SER A 59 -4.67 -3.76 24.95
C SER A 59 -4.38 -2.85 23.74
N LEU A 60 -4.87 -1.61 23.77
CA LEU A 60 -4.66 -0.61 22.71
C LEU A 60 -3.17 -0.26 22.57
N ILE A 61 -2.50 0.03 23.68
CA ILE A 61 -1.06 0.36 23.67
C ILE A 61 -0.26 -0.78 23.05
N LYS A 62 -0.56 -2.04 23.40
CA LYS A 62 0.13 -3.22 22.84
C LYS A 62 -0.20 -3.47 21.37
N SER A 63 -1.43 -3.21 20.92
CA SER A 63 -1.84 -3.46 19.54
C SER A 63 -1.44 -2.35 18.56
N LEU A 64 -1.23 -1.13 19.04
CA LEU A 64 -0.98 0.05 18.21
C LEU A 64 0.22 -0.13 17.26
N PRO A 65 1.40 -0.61 17.71
CA PRO A 65 2.53 -0.87 16.81
C PRO A 65 2.16 -1.75 15.63
N LYS A 66 1.58 -2.93 15.90
CA LYS A 66 1.18 -3.88 14.86
C LYS A 66 0.20 -3.25 13.87
N ALA A 67 -0.81 -2.52 14.36
CA ALA A 67 -1.80 -1.87 13.51
C ALA A 67 -1.18 -0.83 12.58
N GLN A 68 -0.26 -0.01 13.08
CA GLN A 68 0.40 1.03 12.28
C GLN A 68 1.41 0.45 11.29
N TYR A 69 2.15 -0.59 11.65
CA TYR A 69 3.01 -1.29 10.69
C TYR A 69 2.20 -1.93 9.56
N LEU A 70 1.08 -2.60 9.87
CA LEU A 70 0.18 -3.14 8.86
C LEU A 70 -0.37 -2.06 7.92
N ARG A 71 -0.63 -0.86 8.44
CA ARG A 71 -1.04 0.28 7.61
C ARG A 71 0.06 0.68 6.62
N VAL A 72 1.32 0.73 7.05
CA VAL A 72 2.45 1.01 6.14
C VAL A 72 2.57 -0.08 5.08
N MET A 73 2.46 -1.35 5.47
CA MET A 73 2.54 -2.48 4.53
C MET A 73 1.43 -2.45 3.47
N ARG A 74 0.21 -2.08 3.86
CA ARG A 74 -0.96 -2.08 2.96
C ARG A 74 -1.05 -0.85 2.08
N ASN A 75 -0.51 0.28 2.52
CA ASN A 75 -0.67 1.57 1.85
C ASN A 75 0.62 2.02 1.15
N ASN A 76 1.42 1.07 0.67
CA ASN A 76 2.56 1.34 -0.21
C ASN A 76 2.58 0.33 -1.36
N SER A 77 2.57 0.86 -2.59
CA SER A 77 2.72 0.06 -3.82
C SER A 77 4.20 -0.18 -4.18
N ASP A 78 5.12 0.62 -3.64
CA ASP A 78 6.57 0.53 -3.88
C ASP A 78 7.30 -0.04 -2.67
N GLU A 79 8.17 -1.03 -2.90
CA GLU A 79 8.90 -1.75 -1.84
C GLU A 79 9.90 -0.82 -1.13
N THR A 80 10.65 -0.02 -1.89
CA THR A 80 11.66 0.89 -1.33
C THR A 80 11.02 1.97 -0.44
N THR A 81 9.88 2.52 -0.87
CA THR A 81 9.10 3.49 -0.10
C THR A 81 8.53 2.85 1.17
N LYS A 82 8.02 1.61 1.06
CA LYS A 82 7.52 0.86 2.21
C LYS A 82 8.61 0.64 3.25
N GLU A 83 9.79 0.17 2.86
CA GLU A 83 10.93 -0.03 3.78
C GLU A 83 11.32 1.26 4.50
N ARG A 84 11.46 2.37 3.76
CA ARG A 84 11.74 3.68 4.34
C ARG A 84 10.68 4.10 5.36
N GLN A 85 9.41 3.94 5.01
CA GLN A 85 8.30 4.33 5.89
C GLN A 85 8.14 3.42 7.11
N LEU A 86 8.53 2.14 7.01
CA LEU A 86 8.60 1.23 8.16
C LEU A 86 9.70 1.68 9.13
N ALA A 87 10.86 2.09 8.60
CA ALA A 87 11.94 2.65 9.41
C ALA A 87 11.49 3.95 10.12
N GLU A 88 10.85 4.87 9.40
CA GLU A 88 10.27 6.09 9.98
C GLU A 88 9.22 5.80 11.05
N MET A 89 8.31 4.83 10.81
CA MET A 89 7.31 4.42 11.78
C MET A 89 7.96 3.88 13.06
N THR A 90 9.04 3.11 12.91
CA THR A 90 9.83 2.60 14.04
C THR A 90 10.41 3.73 14.88
N GLN A 91 11.03 4.72 14.23
CA GLN A 91 11.54 5.92 14.91
C GLN A 91 10.43 6.68 15.65
N LYS A 92 9.25 6.84 15.02
CA LYS A 92 8.09 7.50 15.66
C LYS A 92 7.63 6.76 16.92
N PHE A 93 7.61 5.43 16.92
CA PHE A 93 7.25 4.68 18.11
C PHE A 93 8.33 4.71 19.20
N LEU A 94 9.62 4.68 18.83
CA LEU A 94 10.73 4.84 19.78
C LEU A 94 10.64 6.18 20.52
N GLN A 95 10.37 7.27 19.79
CA GLN A 95 10.13 8.61 20.36
C GLN A 95 8.93 8.66 21.32
N ARG A 96 8.01 7.71 21.22
CA ARG A 96 6.80 7.61 22.04
C ARG A 96 6.91 6.60 23.18
N GLY A 97 8.14 6.17 23.50
CA GLY A 97 8.43 5.33 24.66
C GLY A 97 8.19 3.84 24.45
N TYR A 98 7.97 3.40 23.21
CA TYR A 98 7.87 1.98 22.89
C TYR A 98 9.27 1.39 22.71
N GLN A 99 9.95 1.05 23.81
CA GLN A 99 11.35 0.59 23.77
C GLN A 99 11.51 -0.87 23.30
N ARG A 100 10.45 -1.69 23.39
CA ARG A 100 10.44 -3.10 22.99
C ARG A 100 9.72 -3.32 21.65
N LEU A 101 10.08 -2.56 20.63
CA LEU A 101 9.45 -2.69 19.30
C LEU A 101 10.10 -3.71 18.38
N ALA A 102 11.26 -4.28 18.70
CA ALA A 102 11.96 -5.16 17.76
C ALA A 102 12.73 -6.29 18.45
N PRO A 103 12.94 -7.46 17.80
CA PRO A 103 12.63 -7.78 16.40
C PRO A 103 11.85 -9.10 16.28
N ASN A 104 10.59 -9.06 15.84
CA ASN A 104 9.98 -10.18 15.12
C ASN A 104 8.57 -9.81 14.63
N ILE A 105 8.51 -8.86 13.72
CA ILE A 105 7.42 -8.87 12.73
C ILE A 105 7.72 -9.95 11.67
N ASN A 106 9.00 -10.36 11.55
CA ASN A 106 9.47 -11.40 10.62
C ASN A 106 9.13 -12.85 11.03
N SER A 107 8.92 -13.19 12.31
CA SER A 107 8.65 -14.59 12.70
C SER A 107 7.20 -15.05 12.54
N LYS A 108 6.26 -14.13 12.26
CA LYS A 108 4.85 -14.49 11.97
C LYS A 108 4.37 -14.05 10.60
N ILE A 109 5.18 -13.31 9.84
CA ILE A 109 4.89 -12.87 8.48
C ILE A 109 6.21 -13.04 7.73
N GLY A 110 6.39 -14.16 7.05
CA GLY A 110 7.67 -14.58 6.48
C GLY A 110 8.19 -13.62 5.40
N LEU A 111 9.01 -12.66 5.79
CA LEU A 111 9.80 -11.83 4.88
C LEU A 111 11.23 -11.66 5.43
N PRO A 112 12.27 -11.88 4.61
CA PRO A 112 13.66 -11.84 5.05
C PRO A 112 14.21 -10.45 4.86
N TYR A 113 14.58 -9.74 5.93
CA TYR A 113 15.58 -8.68 5.81
C TYR A 113 16.51 -8.66 7.01
N HIS A 114 17.79 -8.86 6.70
CA HIS A 114 18.96 -8.66 7.54
C HIS A 114 19.28 -7.17 7.53
N VAL A 115 19.49 -6.57 8.70
CA VAL A 115 20.12 -5.24 8.79
C VAL A 115 21.64 -5.48 8.93
N PRO A 116 22.50 -4.73 8.20
CA PRO A 116 23.95 -4.80 8.34
C PRO A 116 24.45 -4.39 9.72
#